data_AF-A0A9P7I1Y2-F1
#
_entry.id   AF-A0A9P7I1Y2-F1
#
_cell.length_a   1.000
_cell.length_b   1.000
_cell.length_c   1.000
_cell.angle_alpha   90.00
_cell.angle_beta   90.00
_cell.angle_gamma   90.00
#
_symmetry.space_group_name_H-M   'P 1'
#
loop_
_entity.id
_entity.type
_entity.pdbx_description
1 polymer ?
#
loop_
_entity_poly.entity_id
_entity_poly.type
_entity_poly.pdbx_seq_one_letter_code
_entity_poly.pdbx_strand_id
1 'polypeptide(L)'
;MASSSSKPPEETLMPFSCYQCRNRKLKCDRSSPGCSRCSATGTKCQYPSSRKKPVITATRPRVKELESRLVDLEYRLKATQEEGYQSFRPFEPSENQLTETGRYEQLPPQEIIEELTNVFFTKVHCDAQYIHPSRYLASLYLPPHMQPPMCLQYIIMARAALVSPPHKHLADPFYRRARYYLEADEQKGEGEYFVTLAHTQCCTLMAHFEVLNMWFSRSSMSTSKSVRLSQILGLHQLDGKNDWRRNATLLEPKDWCELEERRRTLWAVFCSDKHTSGTTGWPSLMDVNKISTLLPASDEAFQLGMEEPSTSLPQVLGGDSSLCSSFGYRIMTTHLFHECLDHTYQDHQASDLTDVQNSQFWKRHRDLDTSLSTAFITLPETLRGSHTQEATNINLQLHTASICIHRVGAVQAKKHNISADVLSNTQARLVPSADAIFNIIASQPDVTAMFGKPLVTFAAYMATYVFLEDYVSAQNRTSEMKMTALMDLMITIGCENPVTASAAIQMAHE
;
A
#
# COMPACT_ATOMS: atom_id res chain seq x y z
N MET A 1 84.02 -52.46 7.79
CA MET A 1 83.85 -52.07 6.38
C MET A 1 82.37 -52.09 6.08
N ALA A 2 81.80 -50.91 5.87
CA ALA A 2 80.38 -50.70 5.60
C ALA A 2 80.16 -50.63 4.08
N SER A 3 79.08 -51.23 3.58
CA SER A 3 78.44 -50.83 2.32
C SER A 3 76.99 -51.30 2.29
N SER A 4 76.10 -50.53 2.93
CA SER A 4 74.66 -50.56 2.66
C SER A 4 74.33 -49.47 1.63
N SER A 5 73.94 -49.87 0.42
CA SER A 5 73.48 -48.99 -0.65
C SER A 5 72.08 -48.45 -0.36
N SER A 6 71.98 -47.16 -0.03
CA SER A 6 70.70 -46.44 0.08
C SER A 6 70.23 -45.95 -1.29
N LYS A 7 69.02 -46.36 -1.69
CA LYS A 7 68.29 -45.85 -2.87
C LYS A 7 68.12 -44.31 -2.82
N PRO A 8 68.07 -43.61 -3.97
CA PRO A 8 67.77 -42.17 -4.01
C PRO A 8 66.31 -41.92 -3.59
N PRO A 9 65.99 -40.74 -3.00
CA PRO A 9 64.64 -40.41 -2.56
C PRO A 9 63.73 -40.17 -3.77
N GLU A 10 62.57 -40.82 -3.77
CA GLU A 10 61.48 -40.63 -4.74
C GLU A 10 60.97 -39.18 -4.71
N GLU A 11 61.09 -38.45 -5.81
CA GLU A 11 60.48 -37.13 -5.97
C GLU A 11 58.95 -37.25 -5.95
N THR A 12 58.35 -36.91 -4.82
CA THR A 12 56.89 -36.87 -4.70
C THR A 12 56.37 -35.55 -5.28
N LEU A 13 55.59 -35.63 -6.37
CA LEU A 13 54.94 -34.47 -6.99
C LEU A 13 53.63 -34.12 -6.27
N MET A 14 53.51 -32.86 -5.84
CA MET A 14 52.31 -32.37 -5.18
C MET A 14 51.17 -32.11 -6.18
N PRO A 15 49.91 -32.44 -5.84
CA PRO A 15 48.78 -32.34 -6.77
C PRO A 15 48.43 -30.89 -7.14
N PHE A 16 48.85 -29.90 -6.35
CA PHE A 16 48.55 -28.49 -6.57
C PHE A 16 49.82 -27.64 -6.67
N SER A 17 49.75 -26.50 -7.37
CA SER A 17 50.82 -25.50 -7.35
C SER A 17 50.93 -24.86 -5.96
N CYS A 18 52.15 -24.59 -5.50
CA CYS A 18 52.39 -23.95 -4.21
C CYS A 18 51.84 -22.52 -4.16
N TYR A 19 51.56 -22.00 -2.96
CA TYR A 19 50.99 -20.67 -2.78
C TYR A 19 51.86 -19.55 -3.39
N GLN A 20 53.19 -19.67 -3.33
CA GLN A 20 54.11 -18.64 -3.80
C GLN A 20 54.12 -18.49 -5.32
N CYS A 21 54.26 -19.62 -6.04
CA CYS A 21 54.19 -19.61 -7.50
C CYS A 21 52.79 -19.21 -7.98
N ARG A 22 51.72 -19.62 -7.27
CA ARG A 22 50.34 -19.25 -7.58
C ARG A 22 50.10 -17.74 -7.42
N ASN A 23 50.54 -17.13 -6.32
CA ASN A 23 50.39 -15.69 -6.09
C ASN A 23 51.19 -14.86 -7.10
N ARG A 24 52.38 -15.33 -7.50
CA ARG A 24 53.22 -14.65 -8.50
C ARG A 24 52.81 -14.95 -9.95
N LYS A 25 51.76 -15.76 -10.16
CA LYS A 25 51.29 -16.23 -11.49
C LYS A 25 52.40 -16.90 -12.32
N LEU A 26 53.28 -17.65 -11.66
CA LEU A 26 54.41 -18.35 -12.28
C LEU A 26 54.17 -19.87 -12.30
N LYS A 27 54.74 -20.55 -13.30
CA LYS A 27 54.67 -22.03 -13.42
C LYS A 27 55.40 -22.68 -12.23
N CYS A 28 54.72 -23.61 -11.56
CA CYS A 28 55.23 -24.40 -10.43
C CYS A 28 55.46 -25.84 -10.87
N ASP A 29 56.65 -26.36 -10.59
CA ASP A 29 57.11 -27.74 -10.84
C ASP A 29 56.62 -28.75 -9.79
N ARG A 30 56.08 -28.27 -8.65
CA ARG A 30 55.36 -29.06 -7.64
C ARG A 30 56.19 -30.14 -6.90
N SER A 31 57.51 -30.06 -6.94
CA SER A 31 58.38 -30.96 -6.16
C SER A 31 58.22 -30.74 -4.64
N SER A 32 58.18 -31.83 -3.88
CA SER A 32 58.12 -31.84 -2.41
C SER A 32 59.52 -32.10 -1.83
N PRO A 33 59.96 -31.44 -0.72
CA PRO A 33 59.20 -30.58 0.20
C PRO A 33 59.04 -29.12 -0.27
N GLY A 34 59.68 -28.71 -1.36
CA GLY A 34 59.55 -27.37 -1.90
C GLY A 34 59.89 -27.30 -3.39
N CYS A 35 59.11 -26.52 -4.14
CA CYS A 35 59.29 -26.38 -5.57
C CYS A 35 60.65 -25.75 -5.90
N SER A 36 61.27 -26.11 -7.03
CA SER A 36 62.64 -25.69 -7.37
C SER A 36 62.83 -24.18 -7.30
N ARG A 37 61.77 -23.43 -7.63
CA ARG A 37 61.78 -21.95 -7.62
C ARG A 37 61.71 -21.37 -6.20
N CYS A 38 60.91 -21.95 -5.31
CA CYS A 38 60.86 -21.50 -3.92
C CYS A 38 62.15 -21.86 -3.18
N SER A 39 62.71 -23.04 -3.48
CA SER A 39 64.01 -23.48 -2.98
C SER A 39 65.15 -22.57 -3.44
N ALA A 40 65.20 -22.22 -4.72
CA ALA A 40 66.23 -21.32 -5.27
C ALA A 40 66.14 -19.87 -4.73
N THR A 41 64.95 -19.43 -4.30
CA THR A 41 64.74 -18.09 -3.73
C THR A 41 64.75 -18.07 -2.20
N GLY A 42 65.04 -19.21 -1.55
CA GLY A 42 65.06 -19.33 -0.09
C GLY A 42 63.71 -19.05 0.59
N THR A 43 62.60 -19.08 -0.16
CA THR A 43 61.27 -18.76 0.38
C THR A 43 60.53 -20.03 0.81
N LYS A 44 59.82 -19.94 1.95
CA LYS A 44 59.07 -21.06 2.52
C LYS A 44 57.97 -21.54 1.56
N CYS A 45 58.15 -22.74 1.00
CA CYS A 45 57.22 -23.35 0.05
C CYS A 45 56.10 -24.09 0.79
N GLN A 46 54.85 -23.76 0.49
CA GLN A 46 53.68 -24.41 1.08
C GLN A 46 52.66 -24.77 0.00
N TYR A 47 52.14 -25.99 0.07
CA TYR A 47 51.16 -26.53 -0.87
C TYR A 47 49.75 -26.53 -0.25
N PRO A 48 48.70 -26.20 -1.03
CA PRO A 48 47.33 -26.32 -0.56
C PRO A 48 46.97 -27.79 -0.28
N SER A 49 46.25 -28.06 0.81
CA SER A 49 45.73 -29.40 1.14
C SER A 49 44.44 -29.76 0.40
N SER A 50 43.74 -28.77 -0.19
CA SER A 50 42.55 -28.98 -1.03
C SER A 50 42.28 -27.79 -1.96
N ARG A 51 41.48 -28.01 -3.00
CA ARG A 51 40.97 -26.93 -3.87
C ARG A 51 39.93 -26.13 -3.07
N LYS A 52 40.32 -25.00 -2.47
CA LYS A 52 39.34 -24.05 -1.91
C LYS A 52 38.31 -23.73 -2.99
N LYS A 53 37.03 -24.04 -2.75
CA LYS A 53 35.91 -23.54 -3.55
C LYS A 53 36.03 -22.01 -3.65
N PRO A 54 35.74 -21.40 -4.80
CA PRO A 54 35.73 -19.95 -4.88
C PRO A 54 34.67 -19.44 -3.89
N VAL A 55 35.12 -18.67 -2.90
CA VAL A 55 34.22 -17.83 -2.12
C VAL A 55 33.73 -16.78 -3.11
N ILE A 56 32.44 -16.79 -3.41
CA ILE A 56 31.78 -15.81 -4.27
C ILE A 56 31.84 -14.46 -3.55
N THR A 57 32.94 -13.73 -3.71
CA THR A 57 33.09 -12.32 -3.27
C THR A 57 32.76 -11.39 -4.44
N ALA A 58 31.58 -11.55 -5.05
CA ALA A 58 31.07 -10.64 -6.08
C ALA A 58 29.92 -9.75 -5.56
N THR A 59 29.35 -10.05 -4.38
CA THR A 59 28.23 -9.30 -3.77
C THR A 59 28.64 -8.27 -2.72
N ARG A 60 29.90 -8.25 -2.27
CA ARG A 60 30.37 -7.36 -1.18
C ARG A 60 30.33 -5.85 -1.47
N PRO A 61 30.65 -5.31 -2.66
CA PRO A 61 30.62 -3.87 -2.84
C PRO A 61 29.17 -3.34 -2.81
N ARG A 62 28.24 -4.02 -3.48
CA ARG A 62 26.83 -3.62 -3.53
C ARG A 62 26.10 -3.81 -2.19
N VAL A 63 26.38 -4.90 -1.46
CA VAL A 63 25.82 -5.08 -0.11
C VAL A 63 26.34 -4.02 0.86
N LYS A 64 27.64 -3.71 0.84
CA LYS A 64 28.20 -2.63 1.66
C LYS A 64 27.64 -1.26 1.29
N GLU A 65 27.39 -1.02 0.02
CA GLU A 65 26.77 0.21 -0.47
C GLU A 65 25.32 0.32 0.02
N LEU A 66 24.54 -0.77 -0.07
CA LEU A 66 23.18 -0.86 0.49
C LEU A 66 23.18 -0.64 2.00
N GLU A 67 24.06 -1.32 2.75
CA GLU A 67 24.25 -1.14 4.19
C GLU A 67 24.56 0.33 4.53
N SER A 68 25.48 0.96 3.79
CA SER A 68 25.84 2.37 4.00
C SER A 68 24.66 3.32 3.74
N ARG A 69 23.85 3.04 2.71
CA ARG A 69 22.65 3.83 2.39
C ARG A 69 21.55 3.65 3.43
N LEU A 70 21.41 2.44 4.01
CA LEU A 70 20.46 2.16 5.09
C LEU A 70 20.80 2.93 6.37
N VAL A 71 22.09 2.99 6.73
CA VAL A 71 22.54 3.78 7.89
C VAL A 71 22.20 5.27 7.73
N ASP A 72 22.36 5.82 6.52
CA ASP A 72 21.96 7.21 6.22
C ASP A 72 20.44 7.40 6.37
N LEU A 73 19.64 6.47 5.86
CA LEU A 73 18.17 6.51 6.01
C LEU A 73 17.73 6.43 7.48
N GLU A 74 18.31 5.54 8.28
CA GLU A 74 18.03 5.43 9.71
C GLU A 74 18.31 6.74 10.45
N TYR A 75 19.43 7.41 10.10
CA TYR A 75 19.79 8.70 10.68
C TYR A 75 18.75 9.79 10.32
N ARG A 76 18.35 9.86 9.05
CA ARG A 76 17.34 10.84 8.57
C ARG A 76 15.97 10.63 9.18
N LEU A 77 15.54 9.37 9.35
CA LEU A 77 14.28 9.05 10.01
C LEU A 77 14.25 9.53 11.46
N LYS A 78 15.34 9.31 12.20
CA LYS A 78 15.46 9.78 13.59
C LYS A 78 15.40 11.31 13.68
N ALA A 79 16.11 12.03 12.81
CA ALA A 79 16.04 13.49 12.75
C ALA A 79 14.61 14.00 12.47
N THR A 80 13.87 13.34 11.58
CA THR A 80 12.47 13.70 11.25
C THR A 80 11.53 13.49 12.45
N GLN A 81 11.76 12.46 13.27
CA GLN A 81 10.98 12.21 14.48
C GLN A 81 11.24 13.26 15.58
N GLU A 82 12.47 13.78 15.66
CA GLU A 82 12.86 14.79 16.65
C GLU A 82 12.38 16.21 16.26
N GLU A 83 12.30 16.54 14.97
CA GLU A 83 11.77 17.83 14.47
C GLU A 83 10.24 17.95 14.56
N GLY A 84 9.51 16.84 14.74
CA GLY A 84 8.05 16.77 14.80
C GLY A 84 7.37 17.45 16.01
N TYR A 85 8.14 18.08 16.91
CA TYR A 85 7.63 18.70 18.15
C TYR A 85 7.74 20.24 18.22
N GLN A 86 8.11 20.93 17.13
CA GLN A 86 8.22 22.39 17.13
C GLN A 86 7.53 23.06 15.93
N SER A 87 6.20 23.19 15.99
CA SER A 87 5.45 24.33 15.41
C SER A 87 3.99 24.27 15.85
N PHE A 88 3.72 24.70 17.08
CA PHE A 88 2.39 25.13 17.49
C PHE A 88 2.47 26.62 17.84
N ARG A 89 2.00 27.47 16.92
CA ARG A 89 1.49 28.78 17.28
C ARG A 89 0.03 28.83 16.81
N PRO A 90 -0.94 28.94 17.73
CA PRO A 90 -2.29 29.30 17.35
C PRO A 90 -2.24 30.64 16.60
N PHE A 91 -2.92 30.71 15.46
CA PHE A 91 -3.16 31.98 14.79
C PHE A 91 -4.37 32.62 15.47
N GLU A 92 -4.20 33.80 16.08
CA GLU A 92 -5.31 34.56 16.65
C GLU A 92 -6.10 35.22 15.51
N PRO A 93 -7.41 34.98 15.37
CA PRO A 93 -8.21 35.65 14.36
C PRO A 93 -8.41 37.12 14.75
N SER A 94 -8.08 38.03 13.83
CA SER A 94 -8.45 39.45 13.97
C SER A 94 -9.94 39.62 13.67
N GLU A 95 -10.73 39.86 14.71
CA GLU A 95 -12.15 40.22 14.60
C GLU A 95 -12.30 41.60 13.95
N ASN A 96 -13.04 41.67 12.84
CA ASN A 96 -14.23 42.52 12.68
C ASN A 96 -14.80 42.46 11.24
N GLN A 97 -16.14 42.34 11.15
CA GLN A 97 -17.04 42.55 9.98
C GLN A 97 -17.39 41.41 8.99
N LEU A 98 -17.23 40.12 9.32
CA LEU A 98 -17.64 39.02 8.39
C LEU A 98 -18.75 38.08 8.92
N THR A 99 -19.27 38.35 10.13
CA THR A 99 -20.11 37.43 10.92
C THR A 99 -21.53 37.18 10.38
N GLU A 100 -22.08 38.01 9.49
CA GLU A 100 -23.42 37.78 8.92
C GLU A 100 -23.47 36.73 7.80
N THR A 101 -22.32 36.30 7.26
CA THR A 101 -22.25 35.26 6.21
C THR A 101 -21.64 33.94 6.67
N GLY A 102 -21.31 33.81 7.97
CA GLY A 102 -20.59 32.65 8.50
C GLY A 102 -19.15 32.51 7.95
N ARG A 103 -18.58 33.60 7.41
CA ARG A 103 -17.23 33.66 6.85
C ARG A 103 -16.31 34.34 7.86
N TYR A 104 -15.09 33.84 8.01
CA TYR A 104 -14.13 34.38 8.99
C TYR A 104 -12.91 35.04 8.31
N GLU A 105 -12.86 35.04 6.99
CA GLU A 105 -11.74 35.60 6.20
C GLU A 105 -12.16 35.98 4.77
N GLN A 106 -11.29 36.70 4.08
CA GLN A 106 -11.42 36.92 2.63
C GLN A 106 -11.17 35.62 1.87
N LEU A 107 -12.06 35.33 0.90
CA LEU A 107 -11.91 34.18 0.02
C LEU A 107 -10.67 34.33 -0.88
N PRO A 108 -10.08 33.22 -1.33
CA PRO A 108 -9.08 33.26 -2.40
C PRO A 108 -9.63 34.00 -3.63
N PRO A 109 -8.76 34.59 -4.47
CA PRO A 109 -9.19 35.16 -5.74
C PRO A 109 -10.02 34.14 -6.55
N GLN A 110 -11.08 34.61 -7.21
CA GLN A 110 -12.01 33.75 -7.94
C GLN A 110 -11.27 32.89 -8.99
N GLU A 111 -10.24 33.45 -9.62
CA GLU A 111 -9.42 32.75 -10.62
C GLU A 111 -8.73 31.52 -10.01
N ILE A 112 -8.24 31.63 -8.77
CA ILE A 112 -7.60 30.52 -8.04
C ILE A 112 -8.62 29.45 -7.68
N ILE A 113 -9.83 29.85 -7.26
CA ILE A 113 -10.92 28.92 -6.95
C ILE A 113 -11.29 28.12 -8.20
N GLU A 114 -11.50 28.79 -9.33
CA GLU A 114 -11.88 28.16 -10.60
C GLU A 114 -10.77 27.25 -11.14
N GLU A 115 -9.51 27.71 -11.13
CA GLU A 115 -8.36 26.93 -11.59
C GLU A 115 -8.19 25.67 -10.76
N LEU A 116 -8.15 25.77 -9.43
CA LEU A 116 -7.95 24.62 -8.56
C LEU A 116 -9.14 23.67 -8.58
N THR A 117 -10.37 24.18 -8.69
CA THR A 117 -11.55 23.33 -8.84
C THR A 117 -11.48 22.53 -10.15
N ASN A 118 -11.06 23.16 -11.25
CA ASN A 118 -10.85 22.45 -12.52
C ASN A 118 -9.72 21.40 -12.40
N VAL A 119 -8.61 21.74 -11.75
CA VAL A 119 -7.52 20.78 -11.48
C VAL A 119 -8.01 19.59 -10.65
N PHE A 120 -8.87 19.82 -9.64
CA PHE A 120 -9.46 18.73 -8.87
C PHE A 120 -10.23 17.77 -9.77
N PHE A 121 -11.16 18.29 -10.58
CA PHE A 121 -12.02 17.44 -11.41
C PHE A 121 -11.29 16.76 -12.58
N THR A 122 -10.17 17.32 -13.02
CA THR A 122 -9.37 16.74 -14.12
C THR A 122 -8.27 15.78 -13.66
N LYS A 123 -7.65 16.00 -12.49
CA LYS A 123 -6.48 15.23 -12.03
C LYS A 123 -6.69 14.42 -10.74
N VAL A 124 -7.64 14.79 -9.89
CA VAL A 124 -7.85 14.16 -8.58
C VAL A 124 -9.12 13.32 -8.53
N HIS A 125 -10.12 13.64 -9.36
CA HIS A 125 -11.46 13.06 -9.32
C HIS A 125 -11.52 11.54 -9.46
N CYS A 126 -10.54 10.91 -10.14
CA CYS A 126 -10.46 9.44 -10.23
C CYS A 126 -10.39 8.75 -8.85
N ASP A 127 -9.80 9.40 -7.85
CA ASP A 127 -9.74 8.95 -6.44
C ASP A 127 -10.90 9.55 -5.59
N ALA A 128 -11.76 10.39 -6.18
CA ALA A 128 -12.85 11.13 -5.53
C ALA A 128 -14.18 11.11 -6.30
N GLN A 129 -14.49 9.98 -6.95
CA GLN A 129 -15.66 9.79 -7.83
C GLN A 129 -17.01 9.75 -7.10
N TYR A 130 -17.07 10.31 -5.90
CA TYR A 130 -18.25 10.42 -5.05
C TYR A 130 -18.74 11.87 -4.92
N ILE A 131 -18.14 12.81 -5.68
CA ILE A 131 -18.63 14.17 -5.87
C ILE A 131 -18.95 14.33 -7.35
N HIS A 132 -20.18 14.70 -7.69
CA HIS A 132 -20.55 14.86 -9.09
C HIS A 132 -19.97 16.18 -9.66
N PRO A 133 -19.14 16.15 -10.73
CA PRO A 133 -18.45 17.35 -11.23
C PRO A 133 -19.40 18.48 -11.63
N SER A 134 -20.35 18.21 -12.54
CA SER A 134 -21.26 19.24 -13.07
C SER A 134 -22.17 19.83 -12.00
N ARG A 135 -22.67 19.01 -11.06
CA ARG A 135 -23.52 19.46 -9.95
C ARG A 135 -22.73 20.33 -8.96
N TYR A 136 -21.52 19.90 -8.60
CA TYR A 136 -20.65 20.69 -7.73
C TYR A 136 -20.31 22.03 -8.37
N LEU A 137 -19.85 22.05 -9.63
CA LEU A 137 -19.52 23.29 -10.34
C LEU A 137 -20.73 24.23 -10.45
N ALA A 138 -21.91 23.71 -10.81
CA ALA A 138 -23.13 24.51 -10.86
C ALA A 138 -23.51 25.08 -9.48
N SER A 139 -23.28 24.32 -8.40
CA SER A 139 -23.60 24.75 -7.04
C SER A 139 -22.76 25.93 -6.55
N LEU A 140 -21.55 26.14 -7.09
CA LEU A 140 -20.69 27.28 -6.73
C LEU A 140 -21.29 28.63 -7.18
N TYR A 141 -22.15 28.63 -8.20
CA TYR A 141 -22.81 29.84 -8.71
C TYR A 141 -24.17 30.12 -8.05
N LEU A 142 -24.60 29.27 -7.11
CA LEU A 142 -25.83 29.49 -6.34
C LEU A 142 -25.61 30.55 -5.23
N PRO A 143 -26.70 31.14 -4.67
CA PRO A 143 -26.64 31.95 -3.47
C PRO A 143 -25.87 31.28 -2.31
N PRO A 144 -25.16 32.04 -1.43
CA PRO A 144 -24.24 31.48 -0.44
C PRO A 144 -24.79 30.35 0.46
N HIS A 145 -26.06 30.41 0.83
CA HIS A 145 -26.71 29.39 1.67
C HIS A 145 -27.03 28.07 0.94
N MET A 146 -26.91 28.04 -0.39
CA MET A 146 -27.09 26.85 -1.23
C MET A 146 -25.78 26.35 -1.85
N GLN A 147 -24.67 27.07 -1.63
CA GLN A 147 -23.34 26.63 -2.05
C GLN A 147 -22.86 25.46 -1.18
N PRO A 148 -21.87 24.67 -1.65
CA PRO A 148 -21.19 23.70 -0.81
C PRO A 148 -20.61 24.37 0.45
N PRO A 149 -20.60 23.69 1.61
CA PRO A 149 -20.00 24.25 2.82
C PRO A 149 -18.54 24.59 2.59
N MET A 150 -18.05 25.65 3.24
CA MET A 150 -16.69 26.16 3.05
C MET A 150 -15.63 25.09 3.30
N CYS A 151 -15.86 24.20 4.27
CA CYS A 151 -14.96 23.09 4.55
C CYS A 151 -14.75 22.18 3.32
N LEU A 152 -15.81 21.89 2.56
CA LEU A 152 -15.74 21.08 1.35
C LEU A 152 -15.01 21.82 0.23
N GLN A 153 -15.31 23.11 0.03
CA GLN A 153 -14.64 23.92 -0.98
C GLN A 153 -13.13 24.00 -0.74
N TYR A 154 -12.73 24.27 0.51
CA TYR A 154 -11.31 24.36 0.87
C TYR A 154 -10.57 23.04 0.74
N ILE A 155 -11.17 21.90 1.14
CA ILE A 155 -10.47 20.63 0.99
C ILE A 155 -10.33 20.23 -0.49
N ILE A 156 -11.31 20.56 -1.35
CA ILE A 156 -11.19 20.37 -2.80
C ILE A 156 -10.01 21.17 -3.35
N MET A 157 -9.90 22.46 -3.00
CA MET A 157 -8.77 23.29 -3.40
C MET A 157 -7.43 22.79 -2.84
N ALA A 158 -7.40 22.34 -1.58
CA ALA A 158 -6.19 21.78 -0.96
C ALA A 158 -5.70 20.53 -1.68
N ARG A 159 -6.62 19.62 -2.03
CA ARG A 159 -6.34 18.40 -2.80
C ARG A 159 -5.82 18.72 -4.20
N ALA A 160 -6.42 19.70 -4.88
CA ALA A 160 -5.94 20.15 -6.19
C ALA A 160 -4.56 20.80 -6.12
N ALA A 161 -4.31 21.62 -5.10
CA ALA A 161 -3.04 22.30 -4.89
C ALA A 161 -1.88 21.29 -4.73
N LEU A 162 -2.09 20.14 -4.07
CA LEU A 162 -1.06 19.09 -3.95
C LEU A 162 -0.54 18.57 -5.30
N VAL A 163 -1.40 18.53 -6.32
CA VAL A 163 -1.06 18.04 -7.67
C VAL A 163 -0.84 19.17 -8.68
N SER A 164 -0.80 20.41 -8.22
CA SER A 164 -0.55 21.61 -9.02
C SER A 164 0.77 22.25 -8.58
N PRO A 165 1.89 22.00 -9.27
CA PRO A 165 3.20 22.56 -8.90
C PRO A 165 3.21 24.06 -8.59
N PRO A 166 2.59 24.97 -9.37
CA PRO A 166 2.57 26.40 -9.04
C PRO A 166 1.81 26.72 -7.74
N HIS A 167 0.84 25.90 -7.38
CA HIS A 167 -0.06 26.13 -6.25
C HIS A 167 0.22 25.22 -5.04
N LYS A 168 1.26 24.37 -5.08
CA LYS A 168 1.56 23.40 -4.01
C LYS A 168 1.69 24.04 -2.62
N HIS A 169 2.20 25.27 -2.56
CA HIS A 169 2.34 26.05 -1.32
C HIS A 169 0.99 26.40 -0.66
N LEU A 170 -0.12 26.38 -1.41
CA LEU A 170 -1.47 26.65 -0.91
C LEU A 170 -2.15 25.43 -0.30
N ALA A 171 -1.61 24.22 -0.51
CA ALA A 171 -2.23 22.98 -0.08
C ALA A 171 -2.47 22.90 1.44
N ASP A 172 -1.42 23.12 2.24
CA ASP A 172 -1.51 23.09 3.71
C ASP A 172 -2.39 24.23 4.27
N PRO A 173 -2.25 25.51 3.84
CA PRO A 173 -3.17 26.57 4.24
C PRO A 173 -4.64 26.26 3.97
N PHE A 174 -4.98 25.76 2.78
CA PHE A 174 -6.37 25.41 2.45
C PHE A 174 -6.86 24.20 3.25
N TYR A 175 -6.02 23.20 3.49
CA TYR A 175 -6.37 22.09 4.37
C TYR A 175 -6.68 22.56 5.80
N ARG A 176 -5.87 23.45 6.38
CA ARG A 176 -6.13 24.00 7.73
C ARG A 176 -7.44 24.79 7.79
N ARG A 177 -7.75 25.57 6.74
CA ARG A 177 -9.04 26.26 6.63
C ARG A 177 -10.20 25.27 6.53
N ALA A 178 -10.05 24.19 5.77
CA ALA A 178 -11.09 23.16 5.68
C ALA A 178 -11.41 22.57 7.06
N ARG A 179 -10.38 22.26 7.86
CA ARG A 179 -10.55 21.82 9.26
C ARG A 179 -11.29 22.84 10.11
N TYR A 180 -10.85 24.09 10.05
CA TYR A 180 -11.43 25.17 10.83
C TYR A 180 -12.93 25.32 10.54
N TYR A 181 -13.33 25.35 9.26
CA TYR A 181 -14.74 25.46 8.90
C TYR A 181 -15.55 24.21 9.30
N LEU A 182 -14.97 23.01 9.19
CA LEU A 182 -15.62 21.78 9.66
C LEU A 182 -15.86 21.82 11.18
N GLU A 183 -14.85 22.20 11.96
CA GLU A 183 -14.95 22.31 13.43
C GLU A 183 -15.92 23.43 13.85
N ALA A 184 -15.94 24.54 13.11
CA ALA A 184 -16.92 25.61 13.31
C ALA A 184 -18.35 25.14 13.02
N ASP A 185 -18.57 24.38 11.94
CA ASP A 185 -19.88 23.82 11.61
C ASP A 185 -20.34 22.75 12.61
N GLU A 186 -19.42 21.96 13.17
CA GLU A 186 -19.68 21.01 14.27
C GLU A 186 -20.17 21.71 15.55
N GLN A 187 -19.71 22.93 15.82
CA GLN A 187 -20.07 23.71 17.01
C GLN A 187 -21.31 24.60 16.82
N LYS A 188 -21.89 24.65 15.61
CA LYS A 188 -23.10 25.45 15.32
C LYS A 188 -24.37 24.72 15.73
N GLY A 189 -25.31 25.50 16.29
CA GLY A 189 -26.63 25.00 16.66
C GLY A 189 -26.55 23.89 17.71
N GLU A 190 -27.44 22.92 17.61
CA GLU A 190 -27.50 21.71 18.44
C GLU A 190 -26.86 20.50 17.73
N GLY A 191 -26.09 20.75 16.66
CA GLY A 191 -25.40 19.74 15.86
C GLY A 191 -26.06 19.39 14.52
N GLU A 192 -27.08 20.13 14.08
CA GLU A 192 -27.80 19.91 12.82
C GLU A 192 -27.04 20.38 11.57
N TYR A 193 -26.09 21.31 11.72
CA TYR A 193 -25.44 21.99 10.58
C TYR A 193 -24.37 21.16 9.87
N PHE A 194 -23.76 20.19 10.57
CA PHE A 194 -22.66 19.38 10.03
C PHE A 194 -23.08 17.97 9.60
N VAL A 195 -24.34 17.58 9.86
CA VAL A 195 -24.87 16.26 9.49
C VAL A 195 -25.39 16.30 8.06
N THR A 196 -24.46 16.41 7.10
CA THR A 196 -24.80 16.47 5.66
C THR A 196 -23.88 15.58 4.82
N LEU A 197 -24.32 15.25 3.60
CA LEU A 197 -23.51 14.51 2.64
C LEU A 197 -22.19 15.23 2.35
N ALA A 198 -22.22 16.55 2.21
CA ALA A 198 -21.05 17.38 1.93
C ALA A 198 -20.00 17.34 3.06
N HIS A 199 -20.42 17.31 4.33
CA HIS A 199 -19.49 17.15 5.45
C HIS A 199 -18.88 15.74 5.50
N THR A 200 -19.66 14.72 5.12
CA THR A 200 -19.14 13.35 4.97
C THR A 200 -18.06 13.29 3.88
N GLN A 201 -18.36 13.85 2.70
CA GLN A 201 -17.41 13.96 1.58
C GLN A 201 -16.16 14.77 1.97
N CYS A 202 -16.34 15.87 2.73
CA CYS A 202 -15.24 16.69 3.24
C CYS A 202 -14.32 15.88 4.17
N CYS A 203 -14.88 15.16 5.15
CA CYS A 203 -14.09 14.32 6.06
C CYS A 203 -13.32 13.23 5.32
N THR A 204 -13.93 12.60 4.30
CA THR A 204 -13.25 11.59 3.46
C THR A 204 -12.10 12.20 2.65
N LEU A 205 -12.31 13.36 2.02
CA LEU A 205 -11.24 14.07 1.31
C LEU A 205 -10.11 14.53 2.23
N MET A 206 -10.44 14.96 3.45
CA MET A 206 -9.48 15.32 4.49
C MET A 206 -8.64 14.11 4.89
N ALA A 207 -9.27 12.97 5.16
CA ALA A 207 -8.58 11.73 5.48
C ALA A 207 -7.57 11.35 4.38
N HIS A 208 -7.95 11.48 3.11
CA HIS A 208 -7.05 11.23 1.99
C HIS A 208 -5.92 12.25 1.88
N PHE A 209 -6.17 13.55 2.13
CA PHE A 209 -5.12 14.57 2.20
C PHE A 209 -4.09 14.22 3.27
N GLU A 210 -4.56 13.81 4.45
CA GLU A 210 -3.72 13.42 5.58
C GLU A 210 -2.88 12.17 5.26
N VAL A 211 -3.42 11.17 4.56
CA VAL A 211 -2.66 10.00 4.09
C VAL A 211 -1.53 10.40 3.14
N LEU A 212 -1.79 11.28 2.17
CA LEU A 212 -0.76 11.73 1.22
C LEU A 212 0.36 12.52 1.91
N ASN A 213 0.10 13.09 3.09
CA ASN A 213 1.09 13.75 3.94
C ASN A 213 1.61 12.84 5.06
N MET A 214 1.27 11.54 5.06
CA MET A 214 1.68 10.53 6.04
C MET A 214 1.24 10.83 7.48
N TRP A 215 0.16 11.60 7.66
CA TRP A 215 -0.43 11.91 8.97
C TRP A 215 -1.48 10.86 9.35
N PHE A 216 -1.06 9.60 9.52
CA PHE A 216 -1.98 8.45 9.68
C PHE A 216 -2.95 8.55 10.86
N SER A 217 -2.48 9.05 12.01
CA SER A 217 -3.33 9.25 13.19
C SER A 217 -4.42 10.30 12.93
N ARG A 218 -4.07 11.40 12.26
CA ARG A 218 -5.05 12.43 11.85
C ARG A 218 -6.03 11.88 10.84
N SER A 219 -5.53 11.15 9.83
CA SER A 219 -6.33 10.46 8.83
C SER A 219 -7.36 9.53 9.45
N SER A 220 -6.97 8.72 10.44
CA SER A 220 -7.90 7.82 11.13
C SER A 220 -8.99 8.57 11.89
N MET A 221 -8.69 9.71 12.51
CA MET A 221 -9.72 10.55 13.14
C MET A 221 -10.70 11.11 12.11
N SER A 222 -10.19 11.60 10.97
CA SER A 222 -11.03 12.11 9.87
C SER A 222 -11.88 11.00 9.24
N THR A 223 -11.32 9.80 9.04
CA THR A 223 -12.04 8.61 8.60
C THR A 223 -13.12 8.20 9.62
N SER A 224 -12.83 8.27 10.92
CA SER A 224 -13.82 7.96 11.96
C SER A 224 -15.00 8.93 11.92
N LYS A 225 -14.74 10.23 11.69
CA LYS A 225 -15.79 11.23 11.47
C LYS A 225 -16.62 10.92 10.24
N SER A 226 -16.00 10.60 9.10
CA SER A 226 -16.74 10.27 7.87
C SER A 226 -17.58 8.99 8.01
N VAL A 227 -17.06 7.96 8.68
CA VAL A 227 -17.83 6.75 9.02
C VAL A 227 -19.04 7.11 9.87
N ARG A 228 -18.85 7.86 10.95
CA ARG A 228 -19.95 8.22 11.86
C ARG A 228 -21.02 9.06 11.16
N LEU A 229 -20.62 10.06 10.38
CA LEU A 229 -21.55 10.87 9.59
C LEU A 229 -22.32 10.03 8.58
N SER A 230 -21.65 9.14 7.84
CA SER A 230 -22.32 8.24 6.88
C SER A 230 -23.38 7.33 7.55
N GLN A 231 -23.13 6.90 8.78
CA GLN A 231 -24.05 6.09 9.57
C GLN A 231 -25.25 6.90 10.05
N ILE A 232 -25.03 8.11 10.58
CA ILE A 232 -26.11 9.03 11.01
C ILE A 232 -27.02 9.41 9.83
N LEU A 233 -26.43 9.58 8.64
CA LEU A 233 -27.17 9.86 7.40
C LEU A 233 -27.88 8.63 6.83
N GLY A 234 -27.64 7.43 7.38
CA GLY A 234 -28.25 6.19 6.88
C GLY A 234 -27.72 5.75 5.52
N LEU A 235 -26.51 6.18 5.10
CA LEU A 235 -26.00 5.89 3.76
C LEU A 235 -25.76 4.38 3.53
N HIS A 236 -25.62 3.59 4.58
CA HIS A 236 -25.37 2.13 4.53
C HIS A 236 -26.60 1.30 4.17
N GLN A 237 -27.80 1.91 4.13
CA GLN A 237 -29.06 1.21 3.96
C GLN A 237 -29.95 1.78 2.84
N LEU A 238 -29.38 2.52 1.89
CA LEU A 238 -30.12 3.25 0.85
C LEU A 238 -31.04 2.36 0.02
N ASP A 239 -30.61 1.11 -0.25
CA ASP A 239 -31.32 0.15 -1.10
C ASP A 239 -31.95 -1.01 -0.29
N GLY A 240 -31.97 -0.91 1.04
CA GLY A 240 -32.54 -1.92 1.93
C GLY A 240 -34.07 -2.01 1.84
N LYS A 241 -34.62 -3.23 2.03
CA LYS A 241 -36.07 -3.49 2.02
C LYS A 241 -36.83 -2.94 3.23
N ASN A 242 -36.12 -2.67 4.33
CA ASN A 242 -36.72 -2.14 5.55
C ASN A 242 -37.10 -0.67 5.35
N ASP A 243 -38.16 -0.23 6.00
CA ASP A 243 -38.72 1.13 5.92
C ASP A 243 -37.83 2.17 6.67
N TRP A 244 -36.52 2.12 6.43
CA TRP A 244 -35.50 2.99 7.04
C TRP A 244 -35.78 4.47 6.77
N ARG A 245 -36.54 4.75 5.71
CA ARG A 245 -37.07 6.07 5.36
C ARG A 245 -37.80 6.76 6.53
N ARG A 246 -38.33 6.00 7.50
CA ARG A 246 -38.99 6.56 8.69
C ARG A 246 -38.04 7.20 9.71
N ASN A 247 -36.76 6.80 9.72
CA ASN A 247 -35.73 7.30 10.64
C ASN A 247 -34.59 8.02 9.91
N ALA A 248 -34.78 8.37 8.62
CA ALA A 248 -33.74 8.93 7.79
C ALA A 248 -33.50 10.41 8.11
N THR A 249 -32.25 10.77 8.43
CA THR A 249 -31.81 12.16 8.55
C THR A 249 -31.82 12.88 7.20
N LEU A 250 -31.69 12.13 6.09
CA LEU A 250 -31.73 12.65 4.73
C LEU A 250 -33.15 12.59 4.15
N LEU A 251 -33.52 13.66 3.42
CA LEU A 251 -34.68 13.67 2.53
C LEU A 251 -34.50 12.67 1.37
N GLU A 252 -35.61 12.31 0.72
CA GLU A 252 -35.55 11.50 -0.50
C GLU A 252 -34.66 12.18 -1.55
N PRO A 253 -33.84 11.41 -2.29
CA PRO A 253 -33.00 11.96 -3.35
C PRO A 253 -33.88 12.59 -4.43
N LYS A 254 -33.49 13.76 -4.94
CA LYS A 254 -34.27 14.49 -5.95
C LYS A 254 -34.28 13.79 -7.30
N ASP A 255 -33.20 13.07 -7.58
CA ASP A 255 -32.94 12.38 -8.84
C ASP A 255 -32.00 11.18 -8.61
N TRP A 256 -31.83 10.38 -9.66
CA TRP A 256 -30.92 9.23 -9.63
C TRP A 256 -29.47 9.63 -9.36
N CYS A 257 -28.99 10.76 -9.91
CA CYS A 257 -27.64 11.24 -9.66
C CYS A 257 -27.37 11.49 -8.17
N GLU A 258 -28.32 12.10 -7.46
CA GLU A 258 -28.20 12.35 -6.03
C GLU A 258 -28.17 11.04 -5.23
N LEU A 259 -29.01 10.06 -5.60
CA LEU A 259 -28.98 8.73 -4.99
C LEU A 259 -27.62 8.07 -5.22
N GLU A 260 -27.12 8.12 -6.45
CA GLU A 260 -25.86 7.51 -6.84
C GLU A 260 -24.65 8.20 -6.17
N GLU A 261 -24.70 9.53 -6.00
CA GLU A 261 -23.70 10.28 -5.25
C GLU A 261 -23.67 9.87 -3.76
N ARG A 262 -24.83 9.59 -3.16
CA ARG A 262 -24.94 9.03 -1.80
C ARG A 262 -24.35 7.62 -1.72
N ARG A 263 -24.62 6.73 -2.69
CA ARG A 263 -24.02 5.39 -2.76
C ARG A 263 -22.50 5.45 -2.87
N ARG A 264 -22.00 6.26 -3.81
CA ARG A 264 -20.55 6.46 -4.03
C ARG A 264 -19.87 7.03 -2.79
N THR A 265 -20.52 7.95 -2.08
CA THR A 265 -19.98 8.51 -0.83
C THR A 265 -19.86 7.44 0.26
N LEU A 266 -20.87 6.59 0.47
CA LEU A 266 -20.76 5.46 1.40
C LEU A 266 -19.56 4.59 1.07
N TRP A 267 -19.45 4.16 -0.19
CA TRP A 267 -18.43 3.20 -0.58
C TRP A 267 -17.02 3.81 -0.58
N ALA A 268 -16.90 5.11 -0.80
CA ALA A 268 -15.66 5.82 -0.58
C ALA A 268 -15.25 5.80 0.90
N VAL A 269 -16.18 6.09 1.82
CA VAL A 269 -15.95 6.01 3.27
C VAL A 269 -15.57 4.59 3.68
N PHE A 270 -16.24 3.57 3.14
CA PHE A 270 -15.91 2.16 3.36
C PHE A 270 -14.49 1.83 2.94
N CYS A 271 -14.06 2.23 1.73
CA CYS A 271 -12.69 2.02 1.29
C CYS A 271 -11.69 2.71 2.21
N SER A 272 -11.92 3.98 2.59
CA SER A 272 -11.05 4.70 3.52
C SER A 272 -10.90 3.98 4.86
N ASP A 273 -12.01 3.52 5.47
CA ASP A 273 -11.99 2.76 6.73
C ASP A 273 -11.18 1.47 6.61
N LYS A 274 -11.39 0.69 5.55
CA LYS A 274 -10.67 -0.57 5.31
C LYS A 274 -9.19 -0.35 5.02
N HIS A 275 -8.82 0.68 4.26
CA HIS A 275 -7.41 1.01 4.02
C HIS A 275 -6.71 1.48 5.29
N THR A 276 -7.33 2.35 6.09
CA THR A 276 -6.77 2.80 7.38
C THR A 276 -6.60 1.60 8.32
N SER A 277 -7.63 0.79 8.50
CA SER A 277 -7.64 -0.34 9.43
C SER A 277 -6.61 -1.41 9.03
N GLY A 278 -6.60 -1.81 7.76
CA GLY A 278 -5.71 -2.86 7.27
C GLY A 278 -4.23 -2.48 7.33
N THR A 279 -3.88 -1.21 7.12
CA THR A 279 -2.46 -0.77 7.12
C THR A 279 -1.93 -0.40 8.50
N THR A 280 -2.81 -0.10 9.47
CA THR A 280 -2.42 0.28 10.84
C THR A 280 -2.60 -0.85 11.85
N GLY A 281 -3.39 -1.87 11.51
CA GLY A 281 -3.83 -2.92 12.44
C GLY A 281 -4.94 -2.47 13.39
N TRP A 282 -5.50 -1.27 13.21
CA TRP A 282 -6.65 -0.81 14.00
C TRP A 282 -7.95 -1.48 13.55
N PRO A 283 -8.93 -1.69 14.44
CA PRO A 283 -10.21 -2.29 14.06
C PRO A 283 -10.97 -1.43 13.07
N SER A 284 -11.57 -2.07 12.06
CA SER A 284 -12.49 -1.41 11.13
C SER A 284 -13.79 -1.01 11.81
N LEU A 285 -14.26 0.20 11.47
CA LEU A 285 -15.47 0.79 12.04
C LEU A 285 -16.74 0.38 11.26
N MET A 286 -16.59 -0.05 10.01
CA MET A 286 -17.70 -0.46 9.16
C MET A 286 -17.85 -1.98 9.10
N ASP A 287 -18.98 -2.46 9.64
CA ASP A 287 -19.44 -3.84 9.49
C ASP A 287 -20.12 -4.01 8.12
N VAL A 288 -19.46 -4.76 7.24
CA VAL A 288 -19.93 -5.01 5.86
C VAL A 288 -21.30 -5.71 5.84
N ASN A 289 -21.61 -6.53 6.85
CA ASN A 289 -22.87 -7.28 6.90
C ASN A 289 -24.09 -6.38 7.16
N LYS A 290 -23.87 -5.14 7.60
CA LYS A 290 -24.92 -4.14 7.83
C LYS A 290 -25.15 -3.24 6.62
N ILE A 291 -24.37 -3.40 5.55
CA ILE A 291 -24.52 -2.59 4.34
C ILE A 291 -25.50 -3.28 3.40
N SER A 292 -26.60 -2.60 3.10
CA SER A 292 -27.59 -3.01 2.08
C SER A 292 -27.63 -2.09 0.86
N THR A 293 -26.82 -1.02 0.86
CA THR A 293 -26.61 -0.14 -0.30
C THR A 293 -25.90 -0.89 -1.44
N LEU A 294 -26.39 -0.73 -2.67
CA LEU A 294 -25.80 -1.33 -3.87
C LEU A 294 -24.44 -0.70 -4.18
N LEU A 295 -23.59 -1.45 -4.91
CA LEU A 295 -22.31 -0.94 -5.42
C LEU A 295 -22.56 0.24 -6.40
N PRO A 296 -21.57 1.12 -6.62
CA PRO A 296 -21.71 2.21 -7.58
C PRO A 296 -21.95 1.72 -9.01
N ALA A 297 -22.75 2.45 -9.77
CA ALA A 297 -22.91 2.30 -11.21
C ALA A 297 -21.64 2.73 -11.97
N SER A 298 -21.62 2.61 -13.30
CA SER A 298 -20.48 3.07 -14.12
C SER A 298 -20.24 4.58 -13.98
N ASP A 299 -19.00 5.01 -14.22
CA ASP A 299 -18.65 6.42 -14.15
C ASP A 299 -19.27 7.23 -15.28
N GLU A 300 -19.41 6.60 -16.45
CA GLU A 300 -20.09 7.16 -17.62
C GLU A 300 -21.56 7.45 -17.30
N ALA A 301 -22.27 6.48 -16.71
CA ALA A 301 -23.66 6.64 -16.29
C ALA A 301 -23.79 7.76 -15.25
N PHE A 302 -22.92 7.77 -14.24
CA PHE A 302 -22.93 8.79 -13.20
C PHE A 302 -22.70 10.20 -13.75
N GLN A 303 -21.73 10.38 -14.66
CA GLN A 303 -21.41 11.67 -15.26
C GLN A 303 -22.51 12.19 -16.20
N LEU A 304 -23.16 11.29 -16.94
CA LEU A 304 -24.24 11.64 -17.87
C LEU A 304 -25.61 11.74 -17.19
N GLY A 305 -25.72 11.31 -15.93
CA GLY A 305 -26.98 11.22 -15.20
C GLY A 305 -27.95 10.20 -15.78
N MET A 306 -27.41 9.12 -16.34
CA MET A 306 -28.19 8.03 -16.93
C MET A 306 -28.35 6.91 -15.92
N GLU A 307 -29.57 6.57 -15.55
CA GLU A 307 -29.83 5.48 -14.61
C GLU A 307 -29.34 4.14 -15.16
N GLU A 308 -28.54 3.44 -14.35
CA GLU A 308 -27.98 2.14 -14.66
C GLU A 308 -28.28 1.16 -13.50
N PRO A 309 -28.67 -0.09 -13.79
CA PRO A 309 -28.80 -1.11 -12.77
C PRO A 309 -27.44 -1.46 -12.14
N SER A 310 -27.44 -1.79 -10.85
CA SER A 310 -26.24 -2.18 -10.11
C SER A 310 -26.47 -3.45 -9.29
N THR A 311 -25.42 -3.94 -8.65
CA THR A 311 -25.37 -5.19 -7.88
C THR A 311 -24.88 -4.94 -6.46
N SER A 312 -24.98 -5.95 -5.59
CA SER A 312 -24.49 -5.89 -4.21
C SER A 312 -23.09 -6.52 -4.06
N LEU A 313 -22.34 -6.09 -3.05
CA LEU A 313 -21.02 -6.67 -2.77
C LEU A 313 -21.06 -8.21 -2.57
N PRO A 314 -22.01 -8.80 -1.83
CA PRO A 314 -22.10 -10.26 -1.70
C PRO A 314 -22.32 -11.00 -3.04
N GLN A 315 -23.07 -10.42 -3.98
CA GLN A 315 -23.29 -11.03 -5.30
C GLN A 315 -21.99 -11.07 -6.12
N VAL A 316 -21.24 -9.97 -6.12
CA VAL A 316 -19.95 -9.89 -6.82
C VAL A 316 -18.92 -10.85 -6.21
N LEU A 317 -18.84 -10.93 -4.87
CA LEU A 317 -17.98 -11.89 -4.18
C LEU A 317 -18.37 -13.35 -4.48
N GLY A 318 -19.66 -13.61 -4.70
CA GLY A 318 -20.18 -14.90 -5.13
C GLY A 318 -19.92 -15.24 -6.61
N GLY A 319 -19.30 -14.32 -7.37
CA GLY A 319 -18.91 -14.52 -8.77
C GLY A 319 -19.86 -13.93 -9.81
N ASP A 320 -21.00 -13.33 -9.42
CA ASP A 320 -21.85 -12.59 -10.35
C ASP A 320 -21.39 -11.14 -10.46
N SER A 321 -20.55 -10.90 -11.47
CA SER A 321 -19.97 -9.58 -11.73
C SER A 321 -20.56 -8.88 -12.96
N SER A 322 -21.70 -9.37 -13.47
CA SER A 322 -22.35 -8.90 -14.71
C SER A 322 -22.69 -7.40 -14.71
N LEU A 323 -23.07 -6.87 -13.54
CA LEU A 323 -23.42 -5.46 -13.32
C LEU A 323 -22.37 -4.70 -12.50
N CYS A 324 -21.16 -5.25 -12.36
CA CYS A 324 -20.13 -4.65 -11.52
C CYS A 324 -19.35 -3.58 -12.30
N SER A 325 -19.40 -2.34 -11.82
CA SER A 325 -18.61 -1.23 -12.36
C SER A 325 -17.14 -1.31 -11.94
N SER A 326 -16.29 -0.47 -12.54
CA SER A 326 -14.88 -0.35 -12.15
C SER A 326 -14.71 0.00 -10.66
N PHE A 327 -15.51 0.95 -10.17
CA PHE A 327 -15.57 1.29 -8.75
C PHE A 327 -16.09 0.09 -7.92
N GLY A 328 -17.06 -0.66 -8.41
CA GLY A 328 -17.48 -1.94 -7.80
C GLY A 328 -16.32 -2.91 -7.56
N TYR A 329 -15.45 -3.11 -8.57
CA TYR A 329 -14.25 -3.95 -8.42
C TYR A 329 -13.23 -3.37 -7.45
N ARG A 330 -13.06 -2.04 -7.42
CA ARG A 330 -12.21 -1.35 -6.43
C ARG A 330 -12.67 -1.63 -5.00
N ILE A 331 -13.99 -1.59 -4.75
CA ILE A 331 -14.59 -1.87 -3.44
C ILE A 331 -14.41 -3.34 -3.06
N MET A 332 -14.76 -4.26 -3.96
CA MET A 332 -14.59 -5.70 -3.76
C MET A 332 -13.14 -6.04 -3.41
N THR A 333 -12.20 -5.49 -4.17
CA THR A 333 -10.77 -5.73 -3.95
C THR A 333 -10.29 -5.15 -2.63
N THR A 334 -10.74 -3.95 -2.26
CA THR A 334 -10.41 -3.32 -0.97
C THR A 334 -10.93 -4.15 0.21
N HIS A 335 -12.15 -4.69 0.09
CA HIS A 335 -12.71 -5.60 1.08
C HIS A 335 -11.89 -6.89 1.21
N LEU A 336 -11.60 -7.57 0.09
CA LEU A 336 -10.81 -8.80 0.10
C LEU A 336 -9.42 -8.60 0.68
N PHE A 337 -8.74 -7.51 0.28
CA PHE A 337 -7.44 -7.14 0.82
C PHE A 337 -7.47 -6.97 2.33
N HIS A 338 -8.46 -6.25 2.85
CA HIS A 338 -8.64 -6.08 4.30
C HIS A 338 -8.89 -7.42 5.01
N GLU A 339 -9.81 -8.25 4.52
CA GLU A 339 -10.11 -9.54 5.17
C GLU A 339 -8.90 -10.49 5.17
N CYS A 340 -8.10 -10.46 4.12
CA CYS A 340 -6.86 -11.22 4.00
C CYS A 340 -5.79 -10.76 5.01
N LEU A 341 -5.66 -9.45 5.20
CA LEU A 341 -4.77 -8.89 6.21
C LEU A 341 -5.25 -9.17 7.62
N ASP A 342 -6.54 -8.96 7.89
CA ASP A 342 -7.15 -9.27 9.18
C ASP A 342 -6.93 -10.74 9.55
N HIS A 343 -7.15 -11.67 8.62
CA HIS A 343 -6.83 -13.09 8.83
C HIS A 343 -5.34 -13.38 9.10
N THR A 344 -4.44 -12.53 8.61
CA THR A 344 -2.99 -12.66 8.86
C THR A 344 -2.62 -12.25 10.28
N TYR A 345 -3.32 -11.27 10.85
CA TYR A 345 -3.03 -10.70 12.17
C TYR A 345 -3.88 -11.27 13.31
N GLN A 346 -4.91 -12.06 13.02
CA GLN A 346 -5.74 -12.70 14.04
C GLN A 346 -4.94 -13.72 14.86
N ASP A 347 -5.04 -13.62 16.20
CA ASP A 347 -4.52 -14.62 17.12
C ASP A 347 -5.46 -15.83 17.20
N HIS A 348 -4.98 -16.98 16.75
CA HIS A 348 -5.74 -18.23 16.81
C HIS A 348 -5.23 -19.15 17.92
N GLN A 349 -6.17 -19.80 18.63
CA GLN A 349 -5.80 -20.80 19.63
C GLN A 349 -5.17 -22.03 18.96
N ALA A 350 -4.04 -22.51 19.51
CA ALA A 350 -3.26 -23.59 18.93
C ALA A 350 -4.05 -24.91 18.72
N SER A 351 -5.08 -25.16 19.54
CA SER A 351 -5.94 -26.34 19.42
C SER A 351 -6.84 -26.32 18.18
N ASP A 352 -7.24 -25.14 17.69
CA ASP A 352 -8.07 -25.00 16.48
C ASP A 352 -7.23 -25.34 15.23
N LEU A 353 -5.95 -24.97 15.19
CA LEU A 353 -5.12 -24.99 13.97
C LEU A 353 -4.73 -26.39 13.44
N THR A 354 -4.88 -27.44 14.25
CA THR A 354 -4.47 -28.81 13.90
C THR A 354 -5.53 -29.59 13.11
N ASP A 355 -6.82 -29.26 13.29
CA ASP A 355 -7.91 -29.86 12.53
C ASP A 355 -8.16 -29.04 11.24
N VAL A 356 -7.43 -29.38 10.17
CA VAL A 356 -7.55 -28.68 8.89
C VAL A 356 -8.98 -28.66 8.35
N GLN A 357 -9.79 -29.69 8.63
CA GLN A 357 -11.12 -29.80 8.06
C GLN A 357 -12.11 -28.89 8.80
N ASN A 358 -12.10 -28.92 10.13
CA ASN A 358 -13.15 -28.26 10.92
C ASN A 358 -12.71 -26.96 11.59
N SER A 359 -11.44 -26.58 11.55
CA SER A 359 -10.99 -25.37 12.22
C SER A 359 -11.57 -24.10 11.62
N GLN A 360 -11.77 -23.10 12.47
CA GLN A 360 -12.25 -21.80 12.03
C GLN A 360 -11.20 -21.09 11.15
N PHE A 361 -9.92 -21.23 11.52
CA PHE A 361 -8.82 -20.69 10.73
C PHE A 361 -8.81 -21.23 9.30
N TRP A 362 -8.74 -22.55 9.12
CA TRP A 362 -8.59 -23.15 7.79
C TRP A 362 -9.86 -23.02 6.96
N LYS A 363 -11.03 -22.97 7.60
CA LYS A 363 -12.28 -22.62 6.92
C LYS A 363 -12.23 -21.20 6.37
N ARG A 364 -11.94 -20.19 7.21
CA ARG A 364 -11.79 -18.79 6.78
C ARG A 364 -10.72 -18.64 5.69
N HIS A 365 -9.59 -19.34 5.84
CA HIS A 365 -8.51 -19.35 4.85
C HIS A 365 -9.00 -19.83 3.46
N ARG A 366 -9.71 -20.96 3.40
CA ARG A 366 -10.26 -21.50 2.15
C ARG A 366 -11.32 -20.59 1.54
N ASP A 367 -12.18 -20.01 2.38
CA ASP A 367 -13.23 -19.09 1.93
C ASP A 367 -12.62 -17.82 1.29
N LEU A 368 -11.55 -17.29 1.90
CA LEU A 368 -10.80 -16.15 1.37
C LEU A 368 -10.03 -16.49 0.10
N ASP A 369 -9.33 -17.63 0.05
CA ASP A 369 -8.60 -18.07 -1.15
C ASP A 369 -9.55 -18.32 -2.33
N THR A 370 -10.72 -18.90 -2.07
CA THR A 370 -11.79 -19.07 -3.07
C THR A 370 -12.28 -17.71 -3.57
N SER A 371 -12.52 -16.77 -2.67
CA SER A 371 -12.99 -15.43 -3.04
C SER A 371 -11.94 -14.63 -3.83
N LEU A 372 -10.65 -14.73 -3.48
CA LEU A 372 -9.55 -14.14 -4.25
C LEU A 372 -9.43 -14.78 -5.64
N SER A 373 -9.50 -16.11 -5.73
CA SER A 373 -9.46 -16.83 -6.99
C SER A 373 -10.62 -16.41 -7.91
N THR A 374 -11.83 -16.30 -7.36
CA THR A 374 -13.00 -15.75 -8.06
C THR A 374 -12.73 -14.33 -8.55
N ALA A 375 -12.20 -13.46 -7.69
CA ALA A 375 -11.89 -12.07 -8.06
C ALA A 375 -10.88 -11.97 -9.22
N PHE A 376 -9.83 -12.81 -9.24
CA PHE A 376 -8.88 -12.85 -10.36
C PHE A 376 -9.54 -13.32 -11.68
N ILE A 377 -10.46 -14.28 -11.61
CA ILE A 377 -11.14 -14.85 -12.78
C ILE A 377 -12.16 -13.86 -13.36
N THR A 378 -12.95 -13.22 -12.50
CA THR A 378 -14.06 -12.34 -12.90
C THR A 378 -13.60 -10.94 -13.28
N LEU A 379 -12.36 -10.56 -12.99
CA LEU A 379 -11.82 -9.24 -13.34
C LEU A 379 -11.89 -9.01 -14.86
N PRO A 380 -12.47 -7.89 -15.34
CA PRO A 380 -12.61 -7.61 -16.76
C PRO A 380 -11.26 -7.25 -17.39
N GLU A 381 -11.12 -7.43 -18.71
CA GLU A 381 -9.85 -7.21 -19.43
C GLU A 381 -9.30 -5.78 -19.24
N THR A 382 -10.16 -4.78 -19.16
CA THR A 382 -9.78 -3.37 -18.92
C THR A 382 -9.10 -3.15 -17.56
N LEU A 383 -9.36 -4.03 -16.60
CA LEU A 383 -8.77 -4.02 -15.27
C LEU A 383 -7.69 -5.10 -15.08
N ARG A 384 -7.46 -5.97 -16.07
CA ARG A 384 -6.34 -6.91 -16.06
C ARG A 384 -5.06 -6.16 -16.45
N GLY A 385 -4.08 -6.13 -15.54
CA GLY A 385 -2.78 -5.49 -15.77
C GLY A 385 -2.62 -4.14 -15.07
N SER A 386 -1.87 -3.22 -15.70
CA SER A 386 -1.38 -1.98 -15.06
C SER A 386 -1.45 -0.74 -15.96
N HIS A 387 -2.37 -0.76 -16.93
CA HIS A 387 -2.53 0.30 -17.95
C HIS A 387 -3.19 1.57 -17.41
N THR A 388 -4.06 1.43 -16.41
CA THR A 388 -4.74 2.54 -15.75
C THR A 388 -4.37 2.57 -14.27
N GLN A 389 -4.45 3.73 -13.64
CA GLN A 389 -4.21 3.87 -12.21
C GLN A 389 -5.10 2.94 -11.37
N GLU A 390 -6.35 2.74 -11.80
CA GLU A 390 -7.31 1.87 -11.14
C GLU A 390 -6.93 0.39 -11.28
N ALA A 391 -6.59 -0.06 -12.49
CA ALA A 391 -6.09 -1.41 -12.72
C ALA A 391 -4.83 -1.69 -11.89
N THR A 392 -3.87 -0.75 -11.86
CA THR A 392 -2.66 -0.84 -11.04
C THR A 392 -3.01 -1.02 -9.56
N ASN A 393 -3.90 -0.19 -9.00
CA ASN A 393 -4.30 -0.28 -7.60
C ASN A 393 -4.99 -1.63 -7.28
N ILE A 394 -5.92 -2.08 -8.14
CA ILE A 394 -6.65 -3.34 -7.95
C ILE A 394 -5.69 -4.52 -7.96
N ASN A 395 -4.84 -4.63 -8.98
CA ASN A 395 -3.94 -5.77 -9.10
C ASN A 395 -2.89 -5.77 -7.97
N LEU A 396 -2.37 -4.61 -7.55
CA LEU A 396 -1.48 -4.53 -6.38
C LEU A 396 -2.15 -5.04 -5.11
N GLN A 397 -3.41 -4.64 -4.84
CA GLN A 397 -4.15 -5.14 -3.68
C GLN A 397 -4.42 -6.64 -3.76
N LEU A 398 -4.89 -7.17 -4.90
CA LEU A 398 -5.18 -8.60 -5.05
C LEU A 398 -3.93 -9.47 -4.87
N HIS A 399 -2.81 -9.10 -5.50
CA HIS A 399 -1.57 -9.86 -5.36
C HIS A 399 -0.97 -9.73 -3.95
N THR A 400 -1.08 -8.56 -3.32
CA THR A 400 -0.63 -8.40 -1.92
C THR A 400 -1.50 -9.21 -0.97
N ALA A 401 -2.83 -9.22 -1.16
CA ALA A 401 -3.76 -10.05 -0.40
C ALA A 401 -3.43 -11.55 -0.54
N SER A 402 -3.16 -11.99 -1.77
CA SER A 402 -2.70 -13.35 -2.07
C SER A 402 -1.42 -13.68 -1.29
N ILE A 403 -0.40 -12.81 -1.30
CA ILE A 403 0.82 -13.05 -0.51
C ILE A 403 0.49 -13.15 0.98
N CYS A 404 -0.35 -12.26 1.52
CA CYS A 404 -0.67 -12.24 2.95
C CYS A 404 -1.30 -13.56 3.42
N ILE A 405 -2.38 -14.01 2.76
CA ILE A 405 -3.05 -15.24 3.17
C ILE A 405 -2.15 -16.46 3.01
N HIS A 406 -1.42 -16.55 1.89
CA HIS A 406 -0.60 -17.72 1.62
C HIS A 406 0.63 -17.76 2.54
N ARG A 407 1.19 -16.61 2.91
CA ARG A 407 2.30 -16.58 3.87
C ARG A 407 1.85 -17.05 5.25
N VAL A 408 0.71 -16.54 5.76
CA VAL A 408 0.20 -17.00 7.07
C VAL A 408 -0.16 -18.49 7.03
N GLY A 409 -0.81 -18.96 5.97
CA GLY A 409 -1.11 -20.38 5.78
C GLY A 409 0.14 -21.26 5.81
N ALA A 410 1.21 -20.85 5.11
CA ALA A 410 2.47 -21.60 5.08
C ALA A 410 3.17 -21.62 6.44
N VAL A 411 3.14 -20.49 7.17
CA VAL A 411 3.69 -20.40 8.54
C VAL A 411 2.93 -21.33 9.49
N GLN A 412 1.60 -21.29 9.49
CA GLN A 412 0.80 -22.16 10.36
C GLN A 412 0.94 -23.64 9.98
N ALA A 413 0.96 -23.96 8.68
CA ALA A 413 1.18 -25.33 8.22
C ALA A 413 2.52 -25.90 8.69
N LYS A 414 3.62 -25.13 8.59
CA LYS A 414 4.95 -25.52 9.10
C LYS A 414 4.94 -25.67 10.62
N LYS A 415 4.40 -24.70 11.34
CA LYS A 415 4.40 -24.66 12.81
C LYS A 415 3.65 -25.85 13.43
N HIS A 416 2.55 -26.25 12.81
CA HIS A 416 1.68 -27.31 13.30
C HIS A 416 1.87 -28.66 12.60
N ASN A 417 2.92 -28.82 11.77
CA ASN A 417 3.23 -30.04 11.02
C ASN A 417 2.03 -30.57 10.20
N ILE A 418 1.30 -29.65 9.55
CA ILE A 418 0.20 -29.99 8.64
C ILE A 418 0.76 -30.66 7.37
N SER A 419 -0.08 -31.43 6.66
CA SER A 419 0.28 -32.19 5.46
C SER A 419 1.11 -31.39 4.45
N ALA A 420 2.09 -32.06 3.83
CA ALA A 420 2.96 -31.47 2.81
C ALA A 420 2.21 -30.88 1.60
N ASP A 421 1.04 -31.44 1.26
CA ASP A 421 0.21 -30.95 0.15
C ASP A 421 -0.33 -29.54 0.40
N VAL A 422 -0.86 -29.28 1.61
CA VAL A 422 -1.34 -27.95 2.02
C VAL A 422 -0.19 -26.94 2.01
N LEU A 423 0.98 -27.33 2.53
CA LEU A 423 2.17 -26.48 2.53
C LEU A 423 2.61 -26.14 1.09
N SER A 424 2.71 -27.15 0.22
CA SER A 424 3.11 -26.99 -1.17
C SER A 424 2.14 -26.08 -1.95
N ASN A 425 0.84 -26.32 -1.81
CA ASN A 425 -0.20 -25.50 -2.46
C ASN A 425 -0.12 -24.04 -2.02
N THR A 426 0.08 -23.82 -0.73
CA THR A 426 0.14 -22.46 -0.18
C THR A 426 1.40 -21.73 -0.66
N GLN A 427 2.55 -22.41 -0.66
CA GLN A 427 3.82 -21.82 -1.14
C GLN A 427 3.84 -21.54 -2.64
N ALA A 428 3.15 -22.37 -3.45
CA ALA A 428 3.14 -22.23 -4.91
C ALA A 428 2.56 -20.89 -5.41
N ARG A 429 1.78 -20.18 -4.57
CA ARG A 429 1.16 -18.88 -4.92
C ARG A 429 2.03 -17.67 -4.61
N LEU A 430 3.05 -17.81 -3.76
CA LEU A 430 3.84 -16.69 -3.24
C LEU A 430 4.69 -16.03 -4.34
N VAL A 431 5.60 -16.78 -4.96
CA VAL A 431 6.53 -16.24 -5.98
C VAL A 431 5.78 -15.65 -7.19
N PRO A 432 4.75 -16.31 -7.77
CA PRO A 432 3.97 -15.72 -8.87
C PRO A 432 3.29 -14.40 -8.49
N SER A 433 2.77 -14.28 -7.25
CA SER A 433 2.14 -13.04 -6.78
C SER A 433 3.18 -11.92 -6.58
N ALA A 434 4.36 -12.25 -6.04
CA ALA A 434 5.47 -11.31 -5.90
C ALA A 434 6.00 -10.84 -7.26
N ASP A 435 6.07 -11.75 -8.24
CA ASP A 435 6.44 -11.43 -9.61
C ASP A 435 5.45 -10.48 -10.28
N ALA A 436 4.16 -10.69 -10.07
CA ALA A 436 3.13 -9.78 -10.57
C ALA A 436 3.29 -8.38 -9.96
N ILE A 437 3.50 -8.26 -8.65
CA ILE A 437 3.76 -6.96 -7.99
C ILE A 437 5.01 -6.29 -8.58
N PHE A 438 6.11 -7.03 -8.71
CA PHE A 438 7.36 -6.52 -9.30
C PHE A 438 7.13 -5.98 -10.71
N ASN A 439 6.44 -6.74 -11.56
CA ASN A 439 6.18 -6.35 -12.95
C ASN A 439 5.24 -5.13 -13.03
N ILE A 440 4.23 -5.06 -12.16
CA ILE A 440 3.36 -3.88 -12.07
C ILE A 440 4.20 -2.66 -11.72
N ILE A 441 5.01 -2.73 -10.66
CA ILE A 441 5.86 -1.60 -10.23
C ILE A 441 6.83 -1.19 -11.33
N ALA A 442 7.51 -2.15 -11.95
CA ALA A 442 8.48 -1.90 -13.02
C ALA A 442 7.86 -1.34 -14.31
N SER A 443 6.56 -1.55 -14.52
CA SER A 443 5.84 -1.05 -15.71
C SER A 443 5.40 0.41 -15.61
N GLN A 444 5.46 1.04 -14.43
CA GLN A 444 4.94 2.39 -14.24
C GLN A 444 5.94 3.46 -14.71
N PRO A 445 5.47 4.52 -15.39
CA PRO A 445 6.33 5.57 -15.90
C PRO A 445 6.93 6.46 -14.80
N ASP A 446 6.18 6.70 -13.73
CA ASP A 446 6.61 7.48 -12.57
C ASP A 446 6.48 6.65 -11.29
N VAL A 447 7.51 5.84 -11.04
CA VAL A 447 7.57 4.97 -9.87
C VAL A 447 7.63 5.79 -8.57
N THR A 448 8.31 6.94 -8.55
CA THR A 448 8.41 7.79 -7.36
C THR A 448 7.05 8.31 -6.93
N ALA A 449 6.25 8.85 -7.86
CA ALA A 449 4.90 9.30 -7.55
C ALA A 449 4.00 8.16 -7.05
N MET A 450 4.16 6.95 -7.59
CA MET A 450 3.39 5.78 -7.17
C MET A 450 3.64 5.42 -5.69
N PHE A 451 4.89 5.46 -5.22
CA PHE A 451 5.23 5.23 -3.81
C PHE A 451 4.74 6.33 -2.86
N GLY A 452 4.16 7.42 -3.38
CA GLY A 452 3.37 8.34 -2.57
C GLY A 452 2.14 7.68 -1.93
N LYS A 453 1.70 6.51 -2.43
CA LYS A 453 0.62 5.71 -1.85
C LYS A 453 1.20 4.62 -0.92
N PRO A 454 0.89 4.61 0.39
CA PRO A 454 1.44 3.66 1.35
C PRO A 454 1.26 2.17 0.99
N LEU A 455 0.16 1.84 0.31
CA LEU A 455 -0.11 0.50 -0.20
C LEU A 455 1.02 -0.03 -1.11
N VAL A 456 1.60 0.83 -1.94
CA VAL A 456 2.64 0.44 -2.91
C VAL A 456 3.93 0.07 -2.17
N THR A 457 4.29 0.85 -1.15
CA THR A 457 5.39 0.54 -0.24
C THR A 457 5.18 -0.81 0.44
N PHE A 458 3.98 -1.06 0.95
CA PHE A 458 3.65 -2.33 1.60
C PHE A 458 3.68 -3.52 0.62
N ALA A 459 3.15 -3.36 -0.58
CA ALA A 459 3.21 -4.38 -1.63
C ALA A 459 4.67 -4.70 -2.03
N ALA A 460 5.50 -3.67 -2.18
CA ALA A 460 6.93 -3.81 -2.48
C ALA A 460 7.68 -4.51 -1.34
N TYR A 461 7.39 -4.16 -0.07
CA TYR A 461 7.90 -4.86 1.11
C TYR A 461 7.55 -6.35 1.06
N MET A 462 6.27 -6.69 0.88
CA MET A 462 5.80 -8.08 0.86
C MET A 462 6.40 -8.88 -0.31
N ALA A 463 6.53 -8.29 -1.49
CA ALA A 463 7.17 -8.94 -2.63
C ALA A 463 8.67 -9.17 -2.39
N THR A 464 9.37 -8.18 -1.82
CA THR A 464 10.80 -8.29 -1.46
C THR A 464 11.02 -9.43 -0.48
N TYR A 465 10.14 -9.55 0.53
CA TYR A 465 10.17 -10.62 1.51
C TYR A 465 10.03 -12.00 0.88
N VAL A 466 9.05 -12.19 -0.01
CA VAL A 466 8.86 -13.46 -0.71
C VAL A 466 10.09 -13.85 -1.55
N PHE A 467 10.70 -12.89 -2.24
CA PHE A 467 11.91 -13.15 -3.01
C PHE A 467 13.11 -13.51 -2.14
N LEU A 468 13.21 -12.92 -0.94
CA LEU A 468 14.23 -13.27 0.05
C LEU A 468 14.05 -14.72 0.50
N GLU A 469 12.84 -15.12 0.90
CA GLU A 469 12.55 -16.50 1.33
C GLU A 469 12.84 -17.53 0.22
N ASP A 470 12.45 -17.22 -1.02
CA ASP A 470 12.72 -18.08 -2.18
C ASP A 470 14.23 -18.19 -2.47
N TYR A 471 14.99 -17.10 -2.35
CA TYR A 471 16.43 -17.15 -2.51
C TYR A 471 17.12 -17.96 -1.39
N VAL A 472 16.73 -17.75 -0.13
CA VAL A 472 17.31 -18.46 1.01
C VAL A 472 17.03 -19.97 0.89
N SER A 473 15.81 -20.35 0.52
CA SER A 473 15.39 -21.75 0.44
C SER A 473 15.86 -22.48 -0.82
N ALA A 474 15.73 -21.85 -2.00
CA ALA A 474 15.95 -22.49 -3.30
C ALA A 474 17.19 -21.97 -4.06
N GLN A 475 17.91 -20.97 -3.53
CA GLN A 475 19.05 -20.32 -4.20
C GLN A 475 18.71 -19.74 -5.58
N ASN A 476 17.45 -19.29 -5.76
CA ASN A 476 16.96 -18.73 -7.01
C ASN A 476 17.56 -17.35 -7.30
N ARG A 477 18.40 -17.27 -8.33
CA ARG A 477 19.09 -16.03 -8.73
C ARG A 477 18.16 -14.95 -9.27
N THR A 478 17.03 -15.34 -9.88
CA THR A 478 16.04 -14.37 -10.36
C THR A 478 15.40 -13.63 -9.19
N SER A 479 15.09 -14.35 -8.12
CA SER A 479 14.53 -13.79 -6.89
C SER A 479 15.53 -12.85 -6.20
N GLU A 480 16.82 -13.24 -6.12
CA GLU A 480 17.89 -12.37 -5.61
C GLU A 480 17.96 -11.03 -6.39
N MET A 481 17.88 -11.08 -7.73
CA MET A 481 17.91 -9.89 -8.57
C MET A 481 16.70 -8.97 -8.33
N LYS A 482 15.50 -9.54 -8.30
CA LYS A 482 14.24 -8.78 -8.10
C LYS A 482 14.15 -8.18 -6.71
N MET A 483 14.51 -8.97 -5.69
CA MET A 483 14.65 -8.50 -4.29
C MET A 483 15.59 -7.31 -4.22
N THR A 484 16.79 -7.42 -4.79
CA THR A 484 17.79 -6.34 -4.76
C THR A 484 17.29 -5.08 -5.47
N ALA A 485 16.61 -5.23 -6.61
CA ALA A 485 16.03 -4.11 -7.35
C ALA A 485 14.93 -3.38 -6.55
N LEU A 486 14.02 -4.11 -5.91
CA LEU A 486 12.99 -3.50 -5.05
C LEU A 486 13.61 -2.83 -3.81
N MET A 487 14.64 -3.44 -3.22
CA MET A 487 15.34 -2.88 -2.07
C MET A 487 16.05 -1.57 -2.43
N ASP A 488 16.78 -1.54 -3.56
CA ASP A 488 17.44 -0.34 -4.08
C ASP A 488 16.44 0.80 -4.32
N LEU A 489 15.27 0.46 -4.86
CA LEU A 489 14.20 1.39 -5.12
C LEU A 489 13.61 1.94 -3.82
N MET A 490 13.26 1.08 -2.86
CA MET A 490 12.72 1.49 -1.55
C MET A 490 13.72 2.37 -0.78
N ILE A 491 15.01 2.07 -0.82
CA ILE A 491 16.05 2.91 -0.19
C ILE A 491 16.11 4.29 -0.86
N THR A 492 16.06 4.34 -2.19
CA THR A 492 16.11 5.61 -2.92
C THR A 492 14.92 6.50 -2.58
N ILE A 493 13.71 5.94 -2.63
CA ILE A 493 12.47 6.65 -2.33
C ILE A 493 12.37 7.00 -0.84
N GLY A 494 12.89 6.13 0.03
CA GLY A 494 12.94 6.33 1.48
C GLY A 494 13.62 7.63 1.89
N CYS A 495 14.51 8.20 1.06
CA CYS A 495 15.11 9.51 1.29
C CYS A 495 14.05 10.60 1.53
N GLU A 496 12.96 10.56 0.77
CA GLU A 496 11.90 11.58 0.80
C GLU A 496 10.60 11.07 1.40
N ASN A 497 10.51 9.75 1.65
CA ASN A 497 9.30 9.08 2.11
C ASN A 497 9.58 8.23 3.36
N PRO A 498 9.28 8.76 4.57
CA PRO A 498 9.50 8.06 5.84
C PRO A 498 8.89 6.65 5.93
N VAL A 499 7.72 6.42 5.33
CA VAL A 499 7.06 5.10 5.33
C VAL A 499 7.90 4.09 4.55
N THR A 500 8.40 4.51 3.39
CA THR A 500 9.24 3.66 2.54
C THR A 500 10.62 3.44 3.16
N ALA A 501 11.19 4.44 3.82
CA ALA A 501 12.40 4.26 4.60
C ALA A 501 12.21 3.23 5.72
N SER A 502 11.12 3.31 6.48
CA SER A 502 10.80 2.36 7.54
C SER A 502 10.67 0.93 6.99
N ALA A 503 9.97 0.74 5.87
CA ALA A 503 9.83 -0.56 5.22
C ALA A 503 11.18 -1.12 4.74
N ALA A 504 12.05 -0.28 4.16
CA ALA A 504 13.38 -0.68 3.75
C ALA A 504 14.24 -1.13 4.93
N ILE A 505 14.21 -0.38 6.04
CA ILE A 505 14.97 -0.74 7.26
C ILE A 505 14.45 -2.05 7.87
N GLN A 506 13.13 -2.22 7.97
CA GLN A 506 12.53 -3.46 8.43
C GLN A 506 12.97 -4.66 7.57
N MET A 507 12.95 -4.52 6.24
CA MET A 507 13.44 -5.57 5.34
C MET A 507 14.93 -5.89 5.53
N ALA A 508 15.76 -4.91 5.90
CA ALA A 508 17.18 -5.14 6.10
C ALA A 508 17.50 -5.91 7.38
N HIS A 509 16.55 -5.94 8.33
CA HIS A 509 16.69 -6.69 9.59
C HIS A 509 16.26 -8.17 9.48
N GLU A 510 15.47 -8.51 8.45
CA GLU A 510 15.08 -9.89 8.10
C GLU A 510 16.21 -10.60 7.34
#